data_AF-A0A916BSB4-F1
#
_entry.id   AF-A0A916BSB4-F1
#
_cell.length_a   1.000
_cell.length_b   1.000
_cell.length_c   1.000
_cell.angle_alpha   90.00
_cell.angle_beta   90.00
_cell.angle_gamma   90.00
#
_symmetry.space_group_name_H-M   'P 1'
#
loop_
_entity.id
_entity.type
_entity.pdbx_description
1 polymer ?
#
loop_
_entity_poly.entity_id
_entity_poly.type
_entity_poly.pdbx_seq_one_letter_code
_entity_poly.pdbx_strand_id
1 'polypeptide(L)'
;MSKRSQQSKAKRKAERERQKRWGQQQKTRHANQLARDLAYYEERGLFASQAKWSETASQALWDSQDWRGEPEFSDLTFDPYQVGQAMHQAWEELQFDPDEFEQLSDDDKEDRNFELNAYAMQLRLLPEIKKDFLRRLERYRQRLRAGKRWEALAQAGLVQMILETSDQANEEVWPECMLLYQIHYEAIGEYLRLQEAAGAILDHALTALEPDNHSPKLSLTEAEQAQISATLEQAAQRTPGLLDFLQQAADDILDEALSAVHAAEINCQLFTTRETNLCFAYFVAALGETGSGQVMPDELPPQERAAVRQHIDDALADCLDEIDTPSRHAELYAAARTALQYFSEQAEQEQIKAHAQLLLPLLDDGTVPLADNEFFTMALLGEFGARMRAESAAGTAQDGNGAEP
;
A
#
# COMPACT_ATOMS: atom_id res chain seq x y z
N MET A 1 7.39 28.12 39.29
CA MET A 1 7.78 26.90 38.55
C MET A 1 8.62 25.99 39.45
N SER A 2 8.21 24.73 39.65
CA SER A 2 8.81 23.80 40.62
C SER A 2 10.20 23.30 40.18
N LYS A 3 11.17 23.24 41.11
CA LYS A 3 12.54 22.71 40.89
C LYS A 3 12.55 21.29 40.28
N ARG A 4 11.50 20.49 40.50
CA ARG A 4 11.31 19.15 39.88
C ARG A 4 11.10 19.23 38.36
N SER A 5 10.41 20.26 37.86
CA SER A 5 10.18 20.47 36.43
C SER A 5 11.48 20.85 35.69
N GLN A 6 12.33 21.67 36.31
CA GLN A 6 13.64 22.03 35.75
C GLN A 6 14.62 20.85 35.72
N GLN A 7 14.65 20.00 36.75
CA GLN A 7 15.47 18.77 36.76
C GLN A 7 15.02 17.74 35.71
N SER A 8 13.70 17.57 35.51
CA SER A 8 13.16 16.69 34.46
C SER A 8 13.54 17.17 33.05
N LYS A 9 13.44 18.47 32.77
CA LYS A 9 13.85 19.06 31.49
C LYS A 9 15.35 18.91 31.22
N ALA A 10 16.19 19.10 32.24
CA ALA A 10 17.63 18.91 32.11
C ALA A 10 18.02 17.45 31.82
N LYS A 11 17.35 16.49 32.48
CA LYS A 11 17.57 15.05 32.25
C LYS A 11 17.18 14.65 30.82
N ARG A 12 16.00 15.08 30.34
CA ARG A 12 15.56 14.85 28.95
C ARG A 12 16.51 15.47 27.91
N LYS A 13 17.05 16.66 28.19
CA LYS A 13 18.03 17.31 27.29
C LYS A 13 19.35 16.53 27.23
N ALA A 14 19.89 16.11 28.39
CA ALA A 14 21.12 15.33 28.46
C ALA A 14 20.97 13.96 27.78
N GLU A 15 19.81 13.32 27.91
CA GLU A 15 19.49 12.06 27.24
C GLU A 15 19.44 12.21 25.71
N ARG A 16 18.79 13.27 25.21
CA ARG A 16 18.78 13.61 23.78
C ARG A 16 20.19 13.90 23.24
N GLU A 17 21.01 14.65 23.99
CA GLU A 17 22.40 14.92 23.59
C GLU A 17 23.26 13.65 23.57
N ARG A 18 23.04 12.73 24.51
CA ARG A 18 23.73 11.43 24.53
C ARG A 18 23.33 10.56 23.35
N GLN A 19 22.04 10.50 23.01
CA GLN A 19 21.55 9.80 21.82
C GLN A 19 22.13 10.40 20.53
N LYS A 20 22.17 11.73 20.41
CA LYS A 20 22.79 12.42 19.25
C LYS A 20 24.28 12.08 19.09
N ARG A 21 25.05 12.15 20.18
CA ARG A 21 26.49 11.80 20.17
C ARG A 21 26.73 10.34 19.82
N TRP A 22 25.92 9.44 20.35
CA TRP A 22 25.98 8.01 20.03
C TRP A 22 25.70 7.76 18.55
N GLY A 23 24.65 8.38 18.01
CA GLY A 23 24.32 8.29 16.58
C GLY A 23 25.45 8.81 15.68
N GLN A 24 26.05 9.96 16.01
CA GLN A 24 27.20 10.48 15.28
C GLN A 24 28.41 9.54 15.33
N GLN A 25 28.74 9.00 16.50
CA GLN A 25 29.85 8.04 16.62
C GLN A 25 29.62 6.77 15.80
N GLN A 26 28.39 6.26 15.75
CA GLN A 26 28.07 5.10 14.91
C GLN A 26 28.22 5.41 13.43
N LYS A 27 27.72 6.56 12.96
CA LYS A 27 27.91 7.00 11.56
C LYS A 27 29.38 7.12 11.18
N THR A 28 30.22 7.72 12.03
CA THR A 28 31.65 7.84 11.76
C THR A 28 32.36 6.47 11.72
N ARG A 29 31.99 5.54 12.62
CA ARG A 29 32.56 4.19 12.61
C ARG A 29 32.20 3.42 11.35
N HIS A 30 30.93 3.51 10.94
CA HIS A 30 30.44 2.90 9.72
C HIS A 30 31.16 3.45 8.48
N ALA A 31 31.23 4.78 8.33
CA ALA A 31 31.94 5.41 7.22
C ALA A 31 33.43 5.01 7.15
N ASN A 32 34.11 4.95 8.30
CA ASN A 32 35.51 4.50 8.37
C ASN A 32 35.67 3.02 8.01
N GLN A 33 34.68 2.18 8.34
CA GLN A 33 34.72 0.77 7.98
C GLN A 33 34.50 0.58 6.47
N LEU A 34 33.53 1.28 5.90
CA LEU A 34 33.26 1.29 4.47
C LEU A 34 34.49 1.72 3.67
N ALA A 35 35.15 2.81 4.07
CA ALA A 35 36.40 3.27 3.46
C ALA A 35 37.50 2.21 3.48
N ARG A 36 37.63 1.44 4.58
CA ARG A 36 38.59 0.33 4.65
C ARG A 36 38.24 -0.83 3.73
N ASP A 37 36.96 -1.13 3.58
CA ASP A 37 36.51 -2.22 2.71
C ASP A 37 36.75 -1.88 1.23
N LEU A 38 36.72 -0.59 0.88
CA LEU A 38 37.00 -0.07 -0.47
C LEU A 38 38.50 0.05 -0.82
N ALA A 39 39.41 -0.16 0.14
CA ALA A 39 40.85 0.03 -0.05
C ALA A 39 41.41 -0.80 -1.23
N TYR A 40 40.86 -2.00 -1.47
CA TYR A 40 41.27 -2.87 -2.58
C TYR A 40 41.05 -2.21 -3.96
N TYR A 41 39.96 -1.46 -4.14
CA TYR A 41 39.65 -0.71 -5.36
C TYR A 41 40.45 0.59 -5.45
N GLU A 42 40.65 1.28 -4.33
CA GLU A 42 41.48 2.49 -4.26
C GLU A 42 42.93 2.19 -4.68
N GLU A 43 43.54 1.14 -4.13
CA GLU A 43 44.91 0.71 -4.46
C GLU A 43 45.11 0.34 -5.94
N ARG A 44 44.03 -0.06 -6.62
CA ARG A 44 44.02 -0.39 -8.06
C ARG A 44 43.71 0.82 -8.95
N GLY A 45 43.48 2.00 -8.36
CA GLY A 45 43.17 3.21 -9.10
C GLY A 45 41.82 3.16 -9.82
N LEU A 46 40.86 2.39 -9.30
CA LEU A 46 39.49 2.34 -9.85
C LEU A 46 38.71 3.62 -9.54
N PHE A 47 39.15 4.40 -8.55
CA PHE A 47 38.61 5.73 -8.23
C PHE A 47 39.46 6.88 -8.78
N ALA A 48 40.40 6.60 -9.69
CA ALA A 48 41.34 7.61 -10.20
C ALA A 48 40.68 8.65 -11.15
N SER A 49 39.50 8.36 -11.69
CA SER A 49 38.74 9.28 -12.55
C SER A 49 37.24 9.03 -12.45
N GLN A 50 36.44 10.02 -12.83
CA GLN A 50 34.98 9.91 -12.87
C GLN A 50 34.51 8.79 -13.81
N ALA A 51 35.13 8.67 -14.99
CA ALA A 51 34.77 7.63 -15.96
C ALA A 51 35.00 6.21 -15.40
N LYS A 52 36.16 5.98 -14.77
CA LYS A 52 36.46 4.68 -14.13
C LYS A 52 35.57 4.40 -12.94
N TRP A 53 35.27 5.42 -12.15
CA TRP A 53 34.35 5.29 -11.03
C TRP A 53 32.96 4.88 -11.53
N SER A 54 32.44 5.54 -12.57
CA SER A 54 31.14 5.25 -13.16
C SER A 54 31.07 3.84 -13.71
N GLU A 55 32.07 3.42 -14.50
CA GLU A 55 32.17 2.05 -15.03
C GLU A 55 32.23 1.01 -13.90
N THR A 56 33.06 1.24 -12.88
CA THR A 56 33.17 0.32 -11.73
C THR A 56 31.89 0.27 -10.90
N ALA A 57 31.20 1.41 -10.74
CA ALA A 57 29.94 1.51 -10.01
C ALA A 57 28.83 0.75 -10.72
N SER A 58 28.63 1.01 -12.02
CA SER A 58 27.65 0.29 -12.85
C SER A 58 27.94 -1.20 -12.90
N GLN A 59 29.20 -1.60 -13.07
CA GLN A 59 29.60 -3.00 -13.04
C GLN A 59 29.32 -3.66 -11.68
N ALA A 60 29.63 -2.97 -10.58
CA ALA A 60 29.39 -3.50 -9.23
C ALA A 60 27.90 -3.69 -8.93
N LEU A 61 27.05 -2.76 -9.39
CA LEU A 61 25.59 -2.87 -9.32
C LEU A 61 25.08 -4.01 -10.20
N TRP A 62 25.60 -4.15 -11.42
CA TRP A 62 25.24 -5.23 -12.34
C TRP A 62 25.60 -6.61 -11.79
N ASP A 63 26.84 -6.78 -11.34
CA ASP A 63 27.35 -8.03 -10.80
C ASP A 63 26.76 -8.40 -9.43
N SER A 64 25.95 -7.51 -8.83
CA SER A 64 25.28 -7.81 -7.56
C SER A 64 24.25 -8.94 -7.68
N GLN A 65 23.73 -9.21 -8.89
CA GLN A 65 22.81 -10.34 -9.15
C GLN A 65 23.36 -11.69 -8.69
N ASP A 66 24.68 -11.89 -8.83
CA ASP A 66 25.35 -13.14 -8.43
C ASP A 66 25.25 -13.43 -6.92
N TRP A 67 24.88 -12.42 -6.12
CA TRP A 67 24.73 -12.56 -4.68
C TRP A 67 23.38 -13.18 -4.28
N ARG A 68 22.44 -13.38 -5.21
CA ARG A 68 21.12 -13.96 -4.90
C ARG A 68 21.23 -15.31 -4.20
N GLY A 69 22.23 -16.12 -4.54
CA GLY A 69 22.51 -17.42 -3.92
C GLY A 69 23.26 -17.36 -2.58
N GLU A 70 23.68 -16.18 -2.13
CA GLU A 70 24.37 -16.02 -0.85
C GLU A 70 23.38 -16.07 0.33
N PRO A 71 23.76 -16.64 1.48
CA PRO A 71 22.84 -16.92 2.58
C PRO A 71 22.17 -15.67 3.15
N GLU A 72 22.83 -14.50 3.11
CA GLU A 72 22.27 -13.24 3.60
C GLU A 72 21.10 -12.72 2.76
N PHE A 73 20.95 -13.18 1.52
CA PHE A 73 19.93 -12.73 0.58
C PHE A 73 18.95 -13.84 0.16
N SER A 74 19.20 -15.08 0.57
CA SER A 74 18.40 -16.26 0.17
C SER A 74 16.90 -16.13 0.50
N ASP A 75 16.57 -15.52 1.64
CA ASP A 75 15.22 -15.28 2.15
C ASP A 75 14.72 -13.84 1.95
N LEU A 76 15.47 -13.01 1.22
CA LEU A 76 15.00 -11.68 0.86
C LEU A 76 14.07 -11.82 -0.35
N THR A 77 12.80 -11.47 -0.17
CA THR A 77 11.76 -11.56 -1.20
C THR A 77 10.88 -10.32 -1.16
N PHE A 78 10.30 -9.96 -2.31
CA PHE A 78 9.14 -9.08 -2.34
C PHE A 78 7.87 -9.92 -2.18
N ASP A 79 6.81 -9.29 -1.68
CA ASP A 79 5.48 -9.88 -1.70
C ASP A 79 4.98 -9.93 -3.17
N PRO A 80 4.63 -11.11 -3.72
CA PRO A 80 4.22 -11.22 -5.12
C PRO A 80 2.97 -10.41 -5.46
N TYR A 81 1.98 -10.38 -4.57
CA TYR A 81 0.73 -9.63 -4.81
C TYR A 81 1.02 -8.13 -4.92
N GLN A 82 1.80 -7.60 -3.97
CA GLN A 82 2.21 -6.19 -3.98
C GLN A 82 3.04 -5.82 -5.21
N VAL A 83 3.88 -6.75 -5.69
CA VAL A 83 4.67 -6.56 -6.92
C VAL A 83 3.75 -6.52 -8.15
N GLY A 84 2.78 -7.43 -8.24
CA GLY A 84 1.78 -7.41 -9.32
C GLY A 84 0.99 -6.10 -9.37
N GLN A 85 0.53 -5.62 -8.22
CA GLN A 85 -0.13 -4.31 -8.09
C GLN A 85 0.78 -3.15 -8.53
N ALA A 86 2.05 -3.18 -8.12
CA ALA A 86 3.03 -2.16 -8.54
C ALA A 86 3.25 -2.16 -10.06
N MET A 87 3.30 -3.34 -10.68
CA MET A 87 3.44 -3.48 -12.12
C MET A 87 2.23 -2.94 -12.87
N HIS A 88 1.02 -3.21 -12.37
CA HIS A 88 -0.20 -2.65 -12.95
C HIS A 88 -0.22 -1.12 -12.85
N GLN A 89 0.06 -0.58 -11.67
CA GLN A 89 0.17 0.87 -11.46
C GLN A 89 1.24 1.52 -12.36
N ALA A 90 2.41 0.88 -12.47
CA ALA A 90 3.48 1.36 -13.35
C ALA A 90 3.06 1.38 -14.83
N TRP A 91 2.30 0.37 -15.26
CA TRP A 91 1.76 0.28 -16.62
C TRP A 91 0.82 1.45 -16.94
N GLU A 92 -0.08 1.78 -16.01
CA GLU A 92 -1.02 2.88 -16.16
C GLU A 92 -0.32 4.25 -16.13
N GLU A 93 0.56 4.48 -15.16
CA GLU A 93 1.23 5.77 -14.97
C GLU A 93 2.23 6.08 -16.07
N LEU A 94 2.94 5.07 -16.60
CA LEU A 94 3.83 5.21 -17.74
C LEU A 94 3.08 5.23 -19.08
N GLN A 95 1.75 5.10 -19.06
CA GLN A 95 0.88 5.08 -20.24
C GLN A 95 1.35 4.07 -21.28
N PHE A 96 1.66 2.86 -20.81
CA PHE A 96 2.23 1.84 -21.66
C PHE A 96 1.16 1.30 -22.62
N ASP A 97 1.36 1.50 -23.92
CA ASP A 97 0.49 0.98 -24.98
C ASP A 97 1.02 -0.40 -25.47
N PRO A 98 0.26 -1.50 -25.29
CA PRO A 98 0.64 -2.82 -25.77
C PRO A 98 0.92 -2.86 -27.28
N ASP A 99 0.13 -2.16 -28.09
CA ASP A 99 0.24 -2.19 -29.55
C ASP A 99 1.49 -1.45 -30.03
N GLU A 100 1.89 -0.38 -29.34
CA GLU A 100 3.15 0.32 -29.60
C GLU A 100 4.35 -0.51 -29.15
N PHE A 101 4.27 -1.16 -27.99
CA PHE A 101 5.34 -1.98 -27.46
C PHE A 101 5.68 -3.16 -28.38
N GLU A 102 4.69 -3.83 -28.97
CA GLU A 102 4.95 -4.93 -29.90
C GLU A 102 5.76 -4.51 -31.15
N GLN A 103 5.64 -3.25 -31.56
CA GLN A 103 6.30 -2.68 -32.74
C GLN A 103 7.75 -2.24 -32.47
N LEU A 104 8.17 -2.18 -31.21
CA LEU A 104 9.53 -1.81 -30.82
C LEU A 104 10.56 -2.89 -31.25
N SER A 105 11.81 -2.45 -31.42
CA SER A 105 12.94 -3.36 -31.60
C SER A 105 13.20 -4.16 -30.33
N ASP A 106 13.91 -5.28 -30.42
CA ASP A 106 14.22 -6.10 -29.25
C ASP A 106 15.00 -5.30 -28.18
N ASP A 107 15.98 -4.49 -28.62
CA ASP A 107 16.75 -3.61 -27.73
C ASP A 107 15.84 -2.57 -27.03
N ASP A 108 14.94 -1.92 -27.79
CA ASP A 108 14.00 -0.93 -27.22
C ASP A 108 12.96 -1.59 -26.28
N LYS A 109 12.59 -2.86 -26.53
CA LYS A 109 11.72 -3.64 -25.65
C LYS A 109 12.40 -3.96 -24.34
N GLU A 110 13.69 -4.31 -24.38
CA GLU A 110 14.49 -4.54 -23.18
C GLU A 110 14.59 -3.26 -22.33
N ASP A 111 14.88 -2.12 -22.96
CA ASP A 111 14.95 -0.82 -22.28
C ASP A 111 13.61 -0.44 -21.65
N ARG A 112 12.49 -0.60 -22.38
CA ARG A 112 11.16 -0.30 -21.86
C ARG A 112 10.71 -1.25 -20.76
N ASN A 113 11.04 -2.53 -20.87
CA ASN A 113 10.80 -3.47 -19.78
C ASN A 113 11.61 -3.10 -18.55
N PHE A 114 12.88 -2.72 -18.71
CA PHE A 114 13.71 -2.29 -17.59
C PHE A 114 13.11 -1.06 -16.89
N GLU A 115 12.67 -0.05 -17.65
CA GLU A 115 12.03 1.16 -17.12
C GLU A 115 10.74 0.84 -16.36
N LEU A 116 9.87 -0.01 -16.92
CA LEU A 116 8.63 -0.45 -16.26
C LEU A 116 8.93 -1.15 -14.92
N ASN A 117 9.86 -2.11 -14.93
CA ASN A 117 10.25 -2.85 -13.72
C ASN A 117 10.95 -1.93 -12.69
N ALA A 118 11.79 -1.00 -13.16
CA ALA A 118 12.45 -0.03 -12.30
C ALA A 118 11.44 0.86 -11.58
N TYR A 119 10.43 1.36 -12.32
CA TYR A 119 9.37 2.18 -11.76
C TYR A 119 8.51 1.39 -10.76
N ALA A 120 8.05 0.19 -11.15
CA ALA A 120 7.29 -0.68 -10.27
C ALA A 120 8.04 -1.03 -8.98
N MET A 121 9.35 -1.27 -9.07
CA MET A 121 10.16 -1.52 -7.88
C MET A 121 10.30 -0.28 -7.00
N GLN A 122 10.44 0.92 -7.58
CA GLN A 122 10.46 2.17 -6.80
C GLN A 122 9.19 2.36 -5.97
N LEU A 123 8.02 2.05 -6.55
CA LEU A 123 6.74 2.11 -5.83
C LEU A 123 6.71 1.21 -4.59
N ARG A 124 7.52 0.15 -4.56
CA ARG A 124 7.54 -0.86 -3.47
C ARG A 124 8.78 -0.83 -2.60
N LEU A 125 9.77 0.02 -2.91
CA LEU A 125 10.99 0.18 -2.12
C LEU A 125 10.76 1.02 -0.85
N LEU A 126 9.95 0.48 0.06
CA LEU A 126 9.68 1.09 1.36
C LEU A 126 10.97 1.25 2.19
N PRO A 127 11.04 2.27 3.07
CA PRO A 127 12.22 2.50 3.93
C PRO A 127 12.67 1.27 4.73
N GLU A 128 11.73 0.41 5.12
CA GLU A 128 11.96 -0.82 5.86
C GLU A 128 12.74 -1.85 5.02
N ILE A 129 12.39 -2.00 3.75
CA ILE A 129 13.05 -2.90 2.80
C ILE A 129 14.46 -2.40 2.52
N LYS A 130 14.62 -1.10 2.22
CA LYS A 130 15.94 -0.47 2.04
C LYS A 130 16.85 -0.71 3.24
N LYS A 131 16.33 -0.51 4.45
CA LYS A 131 17.06 -0.75 5.70
C LYS A 131 17.40 -2.23 5.92
N ASP A 132 16.50 -3.16 5.59
CA ASP A 132 16.80 -4.58 5.70
C ASP A 132 17.87 -5.02 4.70
N PHE A 133 17.78 -4.55 3.46
CA PHE A 133 18.76 -4.80 2.42
C PHE A 133 20.17 -4.37 2.85
N LEU A 134 20.33 -3.11 3.30
CA LEU A 134 21.61 -2.59 3.78
C LEU A 134 22.15 -3.38 4.99
N ARG A 135 21.26 -3.84 5.87
CA ARG A 135 21.63 -4.70 7.01
C ARG A 135 22.17 -6.06 6.54
N ARG A 136 21.54 -6.67 5.54
CA ARG A 136 21.96 -7.94 4.94
C ARG A 136 23.30 -7.77 4.21
N LEU A 137 23.45 -6.68 3.46
CA LEU A 137 24.70 -6.31 2.77
C LEU A 137 25.87 -6.10 3.75
N GLU A 138 25.62 -5.47 4.90
CA GLU A 138 26.65 -5.35 5.95
C GLU A 138 27.05 -6.71 6.54
N ARG A 139 26.09 -7.63 6.76
CA ARG A 139 26.40 -9.00 7.21
C ARG A 139 27.23 -9.74 6.15
N TYR A 140 26.86 -9.60 4.88
CA TYR A 140 27.60 -10.18 3.76
C TYR A 140 29.05 -9.68 3.73
N ARG A 141 29.25 -8.36 3.82
CA ARG A 141 30.58 -7.73 3.94
C ARG A 141 31.36 -8.26 5.15
N GLN A 142 30.73 -8.43 6.31
CA GLN A 142 31.38 -9.01 7.49
C GLN A 142 31.88 -10.43 7.23
N ARG A 143 31.07 -11.27 6.59
CA ARG A 143 31.47 -12.63 6.20
C ARG A 143 32.61 -12.61 5.18
N LEU A 144 32.52 -11.79 4.13
CA LEU A 144 33.59 -11.66 3.13
C LEU A 144 34.91 -11.20 3.76
N ARG A 145 34.86 -10.28 4.73
CA ARG A 145 36.03 -9.82 5.49
C ARG A 145 36.64 -10.94 6.32
N ALA A 146 35.82 -11.73 7.02
CA ALA A 146 36.28 -12.90 7.77
C ALA A 146 36.92 -13.95 6.84
N GLY A 147 36.36 -14.14 5.65
CA GLY A 147 36.87 -15.00 4.59
C GLY A 147 38.03 -14.42 3.78
N LYS A 148 38.46 -13.17 4.04
CA LYS A 148 39.52 -12.45 3.30
C LYS A 148 39.27 -12.38 1.78
N ARG A 149 38.01 -12.34 1.35
CA ARG A 149 37.61 -12.15 -0.05
C ARG A 149 37.59 -10.65 -0.39
N TRP A 150 38.77 -10.05 -0.51
CA TRP A 150 38.93 -8.58 -0.58
C TRP A 150 38.27 -7.90 -1.77
N GLU A 151 38.28 -8.55 -2.93
CA GLU A 151 37.65 -8.03 -4.15
C GLU A 151 36.13 -7.95 -4.01
N ALA A 152 35.49 -9.08 -3.65
CA ALA A 152 34.06 -9.12 -3.38
C ALA A 152 33.67 -8.18 -2.22
N LEU A 153 34.53 -8.04 -1.20
CA LEU A 153 34.31 -7.11 -0.09
C LEU A 153 34.27 -5.65 -0.59
N ALA A 154 35.19 -5.29 -1.48
CA ALA A 154 35.22 -3.95 -2.07
C ALA A 154 34.01 -3.72 -2.99
N GLN A 155 33.60 -4.71 -3.79
CA GLN A 155 32.39 -4.65 -4.60
C GLN A 155 31.14 -4.42 -3.74
N ALA A 156 30.94 -5.23 -2.71
CA ALA A 156 29.81 -5.11 -1.78
C ALA A 156 29.86 -3.78 -1.00
N GLY A 157 31.05 -3.31 -0.63
CA GLY A 157 31.24 -1.97 -0.05
C GLY A 157 30.88 -0.85 -1.03
N LEU A 158 31.20 -1.00 -2.31
CA LEU A 158 30.90 0.01 -3.33
C LEU A 158 29.39 0.10 -3.56
N VAL A 159 28.71 -1.03 -3.71
CA VAL A 159 27.25 -1.07 -3.82
C VAL A 159 26.59 -0.43 -2.58
N GLN A 160 27.04 -0.77 -1.37
CA GLN A 160 26.50 -0.16 -0.15
C GLN A 160 26.71 1.36 -0.14
N MET A 161 27.90 1.82 -0.51
CA MET A 161 28.20 3.26 -0.57
C MET A 161 27.28 3.98 -1.55
N ILE A 162 27.07 3.41 -2.74
CA ILE A 162 26.21 3.99 -3.78
C ILE A 162 24.77 4.12 -3.26
N LEU A 163 24.20 3.05 -2.72
CA LEU A 163 22.81 3.03 -2.24
C LEU A 163 22.59 3.95 -1.03
N GLU A 164 23.55 4.04 -0.10
CA GLU A 164 23.42 4.95 1.05
C GLU A 164 23.58 6.44 0.66
N THR A 165 24.30 6.71 -0.43
CA THR A 165 24.49 8.08 -0.94
C THR A 165 23.31 8.50 -1.82
N SER A 166 22.71 7.55 -2.55
CA SER A 166 21.54 7.78 -3.41
C SER A 166 20.28 8.09 -2.59
N ASP A 167 20.07 7.45 -1.43
CA ASP A 167 18.99 7.78 -0.48
C ASP A 167 18.98 9.24 0.01
N GLN A 168 20.06 10.00 -0.21
CA GLN A 168 20.17 11.40 0.19
C GLN A 168 20.06 12.38 -1.00
N ALA A 169 20.07 11.89 -2.24
CA ALA A 169 20.26 12.73 -3.43
C ALA A 169 19.44 12.31 -4.67
N ASN A 170 19.22 11.01 -4.91
CA ASN A 170 18.44 10.49 -6.02
C ASN A 170 18.00 9.03 -5.75
N GLU A 171 16.71 8.77 -5.54
CA GLU A 171 16.22 7.41 -5.23
C GLU A 171 16.26 6.43 -6.42
N GLU A 172 16.50 6.94 -7.64
CA GLU A 172 16.50 6.18 -8.90
C GLU A 172 17.57 5.09 -9.00
N VAL A 173 18.61 5.13 -8.15
CA VAL A 173 19.74 4.19 -8.21
C VAL A 173 19.40 2.80 -7.64
N TRP A 174 18.36 2.70 -6.80
CA TRP A 174 18.00 1.42 -6.19
C TRP A 174 17.59 0.37 -7.24
N PRO A 175 16.76 0.71 -8.25
CA PRO A 175 16.52 -0.11 -9.43
C PRO A 175 17.71 -0.65 -10.19
N GLU A 176 18.80 0.10 -10.22
CA GLU A 176 20.02 -0.32 -10.93
C GLU A 176 20.78 -1.43 -10.18
N CYS A 177 20.47 -1.68 -8.91
CA CYS A 177 21.03 -2.81 -8.17
C CYS A 177 20.40 -4.13 -8.66
N MET A 178 21.14 -4.85 -9.50
CA MET A 178 20.63 -6.06 -10.15
C MET A 178 20.25 -7.19 -9.19
N LEU A 179 20.79 -7.23 -7.97
CA LEU A 179 20.28 -8.13 -6.92
C LEU A 179 18.82 -7.85 -6.58
N LEU A 180 18.47 -6.57 -6.37
CA LEU A 180 17.10 -6.17 -6.04
C LEU A 180 16.18 -6.37 -7.24
N TYR A 181 16.64 -5.98 -8.43
CA TYR A 181 15.93 -6.23 -9.68
C TYR A 181 15.62 -7.72 -9.86
N GLN A 182 16.61 -8.60 -9.64
CA GLN A 182 16.41 -10.04 -9.74
C GLN A 182 15.36 -10.55 -8.74
N ILE A 183 15.41 -10.09 -7.48
CA ILE A 183 14.42 -10.49 -6.46
C ILE A 183 13.02 -10.00 -6.84
N HIS A 184 12.90 -8.80 -7.41
CA HIS A 184 11.65 -8.27 -7.94
C HIS A 184 11.13 -9.11 -9.12
N TYR A 185 12.00 -9.44 -10.07
CA TYR A 185 11.66 -10.26 -11.23
C TYR A 185 11.20 -11.68 -10.84
N GLU A 186 11.86 -12.30 -9.85
CA GLU A 186 11.42 -13.57 -9.27
C GLU A 186 10.01 -13.45 -8.65
N ALA A 187 9.71 -12.34 -7.96
CA ALA A 187 8.39 -12.09 -7.39
C ALA A 187 7.32 -11.86 -8.47
N ILE A 188 7.65 -11.24 -9.61
CA ILE A 188 6.74 -11.15 -10.77
C ILE A 188 6.41 -12.55 -11.29
N GLY A 189 7.43 -13.41 -11.46
CA GLY A 189 7.20 -14.78 -11.90
C GLY A 189 6.28 -15.56 -10.95
N GLU A 190 6.46 -15.35 -9.64
CA GLU A 190 5.60 -15.93 -8.62
C GLU A 190 4.17 -15.36 -8.64
N TYR A 191 4.02 -14.06 -8.86
CA TYR A 191 2.73 -13.39 -9.03
C TYR A 191 1.93 -13.99 -10.19
N LEU A 192 2.56 -14.13 -11.37
CA LEU A 192 1.91 -14.71 -12.55
C LEU A 192 1.47 -16.16 -12.29
N ARG A 193 2.33 -16.95 -11.61
CA ARG A 193 2.00 -18.33 -11.20
C ARG A 193 0.80 -18.38 -10.26
N LEU A 194 0.72 -17.46 -9.30
CA LEU A 194 -0.41 -17.34 -8.37
C LEU A 194 -1.69 -16.92 -9.08
N GLN A 195 -1.59 -15.97 -10.00
CA GLN A 195 -2.71 -15.49 -10.82
C GLN A 195 -3.27 -16.60 -11.72
N GLU A 196 -2.41 -17.37 -12.40
CA GLU A 196 -2.82 -18.53 -13.20
C GLU A 196 -3.53 -19.59 -12.35
N ALA A 197 -2.99 -19.88 -11.15
CA ALA A 197 -3.59 -20.84 -10.23
C ALA A 197 -4.95 -20.35 -9.71
N ALA A 198 -5.06 -19.07 -9.36
CA ALA A 198 -6.30 -18.43 -8.95
C ALA A 198 -7.36 -18.49 -10.06
N GLY A 199 -6.99 -18.12 -11.29
CA GLY A 199 -7.87 -18.19 -12.46
C GLY A 199 -8.39 -19.62 -12.71
N ALA A 200 -7.52 -20.62 -12.68
CA ALA A 200 -7.92 -22.01 -12.85
C ALA A 200 -8.91 -22.51 -11.77
N ILE A 201 -8.78 -22.02 -10.53
CA ILE A 201 -9.71 -22.35 -9.44
C ILE A 201 -11.05 -21.67 -9.65
N LEU A 202 -11.05 -20.39 -10.03
CA LEU A 202 -12.27 -19.65 -10.33
C LEU A 202 -13.01 -20.30 -11.50
N ASP A 203 -12.32 -20.66 -12.58
CA ASP A 203 -12.92 -21.37 -13.72
C ASP A 203 -13.52 -22.72 -13.31
N HIS A 204 -12.82 -23.49 -12.48
CA HIS A 204 -13.32 -24.77 -11.98
C HIS A 204 -14.52 -24.60 -11.05
N ALA A 205 -14.50 -23.58 -10.18
CA ALA A 205 -15.63 -23.24 -9.32
C ALA A 205 -16.84 -22.80 -10.15
N LEU A 206 -16.66 -21.92 -11.13
CA LEU A 206 -17.72 -21.47 -12.04
C LEU A 206 -18.31 -22.62 -12.85
N THR A 207 -17.47 -23.53 -13.35
CA THR A 207 -17.93 -24.74 -14.07
C THR A 207 -18.71 -25.68 -13.13
N ALA A 208 -18.27 -25.85 -11.89
CA ALA A 208 -18.96 -26.66 -10.89
C ALA A 208 -20.31 -26.04 -10.46
N LEU A 209 -20.45 -24.72 -10.61
CA LEU A 209 -21.65 -23.94 -10.32
C LEU A 209 -22.56 -23.73 -11.54
N GLU A 210 -22.25 -24.30 -12.72
CA GLU A 210 -23.09 -24.16 -13.91
C GLU A 210 -24.52 -24.72 -13.70
N PRO A 211 -25.54 -24.08 -14.29
CA PRO A 211 -26.83 -23.89 -13.65
C PRO A 211 -27.96 -24.65 -14.34
N ASP A 212 -28.62 -25.54 -13.61
CA ASP A 212 -29.98 -25.99 -13.98
C ASP A 212 -31.08 -24.99 -13.52
N ASN A 213 -30.73 -23.86 -12.89
CA ASN A 213 -31.73 -22.88 -12.46
C ASN A 213 -31.27 -21.42 -12.61
N HIS A 214 -31.98 -20.69 -13.46
CA HIS A 214 -31.96 -19.24 -13.62
C HIS A 214 -32.49 -18.50 -12.38
N SER A 215 -31.70 -18.43 -11.31
CA SER A 215 -31.89 -17.41 -10.28
C SER A 215 -30.54 -17.01 -9.70
N PRO A 216 -30.22 -15.71 -9.60
CA PRO A 216 -29.04 -15.23 -8.90
C PRO A 216 -29.31 -15.39 -7.40
N LYS A 217 -29.17 -16.61 -6.88
CA LYS A 217 -29.08 -16.80 -5.43
C LYS A 217 -27.63 -16.49 -5.06
N LEU A 218 -27.45 -15.34 -4.42
CA LEU A 218 -26.18 -14.85 -3.84
C LEU A 218 -25.57 -15.80 -2.79
N SER A 219 -26.32 -16.82 -2.35
CA SER A 219 -25.89 -17.76 -1.32
C SER A 219 -25.57 -19.11 -1.96
N LEU A 220 -24.29 -19.47 -1.94
CA LEU A 220 -23.84 -20.84 -2.17
C LEU A 220 -24.48 -21.75 -1.13
N THR A 221 -24.90 -22.94 -1.51
CA THR A 221 -25.29 -23.98 -0.56
C THR A 221 -24.07 -24.41 0.27
N GLU A 222 -24.30 -24.92 1.48
CA GLU A 222 -23.21 -25.45 2.33
C GLU A 222 -22.38 -26.51 1.58
N ALA A 223 -23.01 -27.29 0.69
CA ALA A 223 -22.33 -28.29 -0.13
C ALA A 223 -21.42 -27.66 -1.20
N GLU A 224 -21.89 -26.63 -1.90
CA GLU A 224 -21.10 -25.89 -2.89
C GLU A 224 -19.94 -25.16 -2.22
N GLN A 225 -20.17 -24.52 -1.08
CA GLN A 225 -19.14 -23.85 -0.30
C GLN A 225 -18.07 -24.85 0.20
N ALA A 226 -18.48 -26.02 0.69
CA ALA A 226 -17.56 -27.08 1.10
C ALA A 226 -16.73 -27.61 -0.09
N GLN A 227 -17.33 -27.74 -1.27
CA GLN A 227 -16.64 -28.19 -2.48
C GLN A 227 -15.61 -27.17 -2.98
N ILE A 228 -15.96 -25.88 -2.99
CA ILE A 228 -15.05 -24.79 -3.36
C ILE A 228 -13.91 -24.71 -2.34
N SER A 229 -14.21 -24.78 -1.04
CA SER A 229 -13.21 -24.77 0.03
C SER A 229 -12.22 -25.94 -0.11
N ALA A 230 -12.71 -27.16 -0.38
CA ALA A 230 -11.85 -28.32 -0.60
C ALA A 230 -10.97 -28.17 -1.85
N THR A 231 -11.50 -27.55 -2.92
CA THR A 231 -10.76 -27.27 -4.15
C THR A 231 -9.64 -26.25 -3.88
N LEU A 232 -9.96 -25.17 -3.16
CA LEU A 232 -9.00 -24.15 -2.73
C LEU A 232 -7.89 -24.73 -1.87
N GLU A 233 -8.24 -25.54 -0.87
CA GLU A 233 -7.26 -26.22 0.00
C GLU A 233 -6.33 -27.15 -0.80
N GLN A 234 -6.88 -27.93 -1.73
CA GLN A 234 -6.09 -28.82 -2.58
C GLN A 234 -5.15 -28.03 -3.50
N ALA A 235 -5.61 -26.91 -4.06
CA ALA A 235 -4.78 -26.05 -4.89
C ALA A 235 -3.69 -25.37 -4.07
N ALA A 236 -4.01 -24.89 -2.86
CA ALA A 236 -3.06 -24.25 -1.96
C ALA A 236 -1.95 -25.20 -1.48
N GLN A 237 -2.24 -26.49 -1.35
CA GLN A 237 -1.21 -27.51 -1.09
C GLN A 237 -0.20 -27.65 -2.25
N ARG A 238 -0.62 -27.38 -3.49
CA ARG A 238 0.23 -27.45 -4.69
C ARG A 238 0.89 -26.12 -5.01
N THR A 239 0.29 -25.02 -4.56
CA THR A 239 0.67 -23.64 -4.86
C THR A 239 0.81 -22.90 -3.52
N PRO A 240 1.99 -22.96 -2.88
CA PRO A 240 2.27 -22.16 -1.68
C PRO A 240 1.97 -20.68 -1.94
N GLY A 241 1.45 -19.98 -0.94
CA GLY A 241 1.10 -18.54 -1.02
C GLY A 241 -0.26 -18.23 -1.66
N LEU A 242 -0.95 -19.22 -2.25
CA LEU A 242 -2.21 -18.99 -2.96
C LEU A 242 -3.36 -18.45 -2.09
N LEU A 243 -3.54 -18.98 -0.88
CA LEU A 243 -4.61 -18.52 0.00
C LEU A 243 -4.36 -17.09 0.46
N ASP A 244 -3.12 -16.77 0.83
CA ASP A 244 -2.73 -15.41 1.24
C ASP A 244 -2.93 -14.43 0.07
N PHE A 245 -2.54 -14.83 -1.15
CA PHE A 245 -2.77 -14.06 -2.37
C PHE A 245 -4.26 -13.81 -2.65
N LEU A 246 -5.10 -14.85 -2.57
CA LEU A 246 -6.54 -14.73 -2.79
C LEU A 246 -7.21 -13.89 -1.70
N GLN A 247 -6.77 -14.01 -0.46
CA GLN A 247 -7.26 -13.21 0.65
C GLN A 247 -6.94 -11.73 0.44
N GLN A 248 -5.67 -11.40 0.14
CA GLN A 248 -5.27 -10.02 -0.14
C GLN A 248 -6.03 -9.46 -1.35
N ALA A 249 -6.19 -10.24 -2.42
CA ALA A 249 -6.98 -9.82 -3.56
C ALA A 249 -8.45 -9.56 -3.20
N ALA A 250 -9.05 -10.39 -2.34
CA ALA A 250 -10.42 -10.21 -1.88
C ALA A 250 -10.57 -8.98 -0.97
N ASP A 251 -9.60 -8.74 -0.08
CA ASP A 251 -9.57 -7.59 0.81
C ASP A 251 -9.46 -6.29 -0.01
N ASP A 252 -8.54 -6.22 -0.98
CA ASP A 252 -8.37 -5.03 -1.85
C ASP A 252 -9.64 -4.75 -2.68
N ILE A 253 -10.28 -5.78 -3.23
CA ILE A 253 -11.54 -5.64 -3.98
C ILE A 253 -12.68 -5.14 -3.07
N LEU A 254 -12.71 -5.58 -1.80
CA LEU A 254 -13.68 -5.12 -0.83
C LEU A 254 -13.44 -3.65 -0.45
N ASP A 255 -12.18 -3.28 -0.23
CA ASP A 255 -11.75 -1.90 0.04
C ASP A 255 -12.11 -0.96 -1.13
N GLU A 256 -11.94 -1.41 -2.38
CA GLU A 256 -12.39 -0.66 -3.57
C GLU A 256 -13.92 -0.46 -3.58
N ALA A 257 -14.69 -1.50 -3.25
CA ALA A 257 -16.14 -1.39 -3.17
C ALA A 257 -16.59 -0.43 -2.05
N LEU A 258 -15.96 -0.50 -0.88
CA LEU A 258 -16.20 0.43 0.23
C LEU A 258 -15.77 1.86 -0.12
N SER A 259 -14.68 2.02 -0.86
CA SER A 259 -14.21 3.31 -1.37
C SER A 259 -15.23 3.93 -2.32
N ALA A 260 -15.88 3.15 -3.19
CA ALA A 260 -16.96 3.63 -4.07
C ALA A 260 -18.19 4.15 -3.27
N VAL A 261 -18.50 3.52 -2.13
CA VAL A 261 -19.52 4.02 -1.19
C VAL A 261 -19.06 5.34 -0.55
N HIS A 262 -17.82 5.39 -0.05
CA HIS A 262 -17.22 6.58 0.54
C HIS A 262 -17.12 7.76 -0.44
N ALA A 263 -16.82 7.50 -1.72
CA ALA A 263 -16.83 8.51 -2.77
C ALA A 263 -18.24 9.00 -3.14
N ALA A 264 -19.27 8.29 -2.67
CA ALA A 264 -20.69 8.44 -3.03
C ALA A 264 -20.99 8.12 -4.50
N GLU A 265 -20.19 7.25 -5.13
CA GLU A 265 -20.52 6.63 -6.42
C GLU A 265 -21.65 5.62 -6.25
N ILE A 266 -21.61 4.87 -5.15
CA ILE A 266 -22.74 4.10 -4.61
C ILE A 266 -23.37 4.91 -3.48
N ASN A 267 -24.31 5.79 -3.82
CA ASN A 267 -25.03 6.59 -2.83
C ASN A 267 -26.36 5.93 -2.46
N CYS A 268 -26.41 5.34 -1.27
CA CYS A 268 -27.58 4.62 -0.77
C CYS A 268 -28.64 5.52 -0.10
N GLN A 269 -28.34 6.80 0.16
CA GLN A 269 -29.24 7.78 0.81
C GLN A 269 -29.84 7.27 2.13
N LEU A 270 -29.01 6.67 2.96
CA LEU A 270 -29.38 6.01 4.21
C LEU A 270 -29.68 7.01 5.32
N PHE A 271 -28.91 8.09 5.39
CA PHE A 271 -28.93 9.01 6.52
C PHE A 271 -29.78 10.23 6.23
N THR A 272 -30.60 10.61 7.21
CA THR A 272 -31.39 11.82 7.14
C THR A 272 -30.50 13.05 7.26
N THR A 273 -31.05 14.19 6.84
CA THR A 273 -30.36 15.49 7.01
C THR A 273 -29.98 15.78 8.45
N ARG A 274 -30.82 15.37 9.40
CA ARG A 274 -30.56 15.58 10.81
C ARG A 274 -29.35 14.76 11.28
N GLU A 275 -29.25 13.52 10.83
CA GLU A 275 -28.15 12.60 11.17
C GLU A 275 -26.84 13.02 10.51
N THR A 276 -26.86 13.46 9.25
CA THR A 276 -25.66 14.02 8.60
C THR A 276 -25.18 15.31 9.30
N ASN A 277 -26.11 16.14 9.78
CA ASN A 277 -25.76 17.34 10.54
C ASN A 277 -25.25 17.02 11.96
N LEU A 278 -25.74 15.93 12.57
CA LEU A 278 -25.21 15.42 13.82
C LEU A 278 -23.76 14.98 13.63
N CYS A 279 -23.48 14.18 12.59
CA CYS A 279 -22.13 13.79 12.20
C CYS A 279 -21.22 15.02 11.99
N PHE A 280 -21.70 16.06 11.30
CA PHE A 280 -20.94 17.31 11.16
C PHE A 280 -20.59 17.95 12.51
N ALA A 281 -21.51 17.95 13.47
CA ALA A 281 -21.25 18.49 14.81
C ALA A 281 -20.18 17.68 15.55
N TYR A 282 -20.21 16.34 15.47
CA TYR A 282 -19.18 15.46 16.02
C TYR A 282 -17.83 15.68 15.34
N PHE A 283 -17.80 15.77 14.01
CA PHE A 283 -16.59 16.04 13.23
C PHE A 283 -15.95 17.39 13.60
N VAL A 284 -16.74 18.46 13.71
CA VAL A 284 -16.26 19.78 14.13
C VAL A 284 -15.77 19.78 15.57
N ALA A 285 -16.46 19.07 16.47
CA ALA A 285 -16.03 18.93 17.85
C ALA A 285 -14.67 18.20 17.94
N ALA A 286 -14.50 17.10 17.23
CA ALA A 286 -13.25 16.34 17.16
C ALA A 286 -12.08 17.20 16.65
N LEU A 287 -12.30 18.00 15.59
CA LEU A 287 -11.30 18.96 15.09
C LEU A 287 -11.01 20.12 16.05
N GLY A 288 -11.96 20.48 16.91
CA GLY A 288 -11.77 21.51 17.93
C GLY A 288 -10.91 21.04 19.11
N GLU A 289 -11.03 19.77 19.49
CA GLU A 289 -10.32 19.18 20.62
C GLU A 289 -8.84 18.88 20.34
N THR A 290 -8.50 18.60 19.08
CA THR A 290 -7.11 18.37 18.63
C THR A 290 -6.26 19.64 18.61
N GLY A 291 -6.87 20.82 18.81
CA GLY A 291 -6.19 22.12 18.78
C GLY A 291 -5.63 22.51 17.41
N SER A 292 -5.98 21.76 16.35
CA SER A 292 -5.48 21.91 14.99
C SER A 292 -6.31 22.84 14.12
N GLY A 293 -7.26 23.61 14.69
CA GLY A 293 -8.27 24.40 13.99
C GLY A 293 -7.79 25.47 12.99
N GLN A 294 -6.49 25.53 12.67
CA GLN A 294 -5.90 26.41 11.65
C GLN A 294 -4.87 25.72 10.72
N VAL A 295 -4.56 24.44 10.92
CA VAL A 295 -3.54 23.72 10.13
C VAL A 295 -4.24 22.60 9.37
N MET A 296 -4.05 22.54 8.05
CA MET A 296 -4.63 21.48 7.24
C MET A 296 -4.05 20.12 7.69
N PRO A 297 -4.85 19.05 7.75
CA PRO A 297 -4.37 17.73 8.20
C PRO A 297 -3.08 17.28 7.49
N ASP A 298 -2.92 17.61 6.21
CA ASP A 298 -1.74 17.25 5.41
C ASP A 298 -0.44 17.94 5.84
N GLU A 299 -0.54 19.07 6.55
CA GLU A 299 0.58 19.82 7.08
C GLU A 299 1.04 19.32 8.47
N LEU A 300 0.28 18.41 9.09
CA LEU A 300 0.62 17.82 10.38
C LEU A 300 1.71 16.74 10.24
N PRO A 301 2.59 16.57 11.24
CA PRO A 301 3.47 15.41 11.34
C PRO A 301 2.66 14.09 11.27
N PRO A 302 3.21 13.00 10.70
CA PRO A 302 2.47 11.74 10.53
C PRO A 302 1.85 11.18 11.81
N GLN A 303 2.51 11.36 12.96
CA GLN A 303 2.00 10.92 14.27
C GLN A 303 0.81 11.75 14.75
N GLU A 304 0.81 13.05 14.45
CA GLU A 304 -0.30 13.95 14.79
C GLU A 304 -1.48 13.73 13.83
N ARG A 305 -1.22 13.47 12.55
CA ARG A 305 -2.24 13.02 11.59
C ARG A 305 -2.94 11.75 12.03
N ALA A 306 -2.19 10.73 12.44
CA ALA A 306 -2.76 9.48 12.93
C ALA A 306 -3.64 9.70 14.17
N ALA A 307 -3.22 10.56 15.09
CA ALA A 307 -4.01 10.90 16.28
C ALA A 307 -5.29 11.67 15.93
N VAL A 308 -5.22 12.64 15.00
CA VAL A 308 -6.39 13.37 14.52
C VAL A 308 -7.36 12.45 13.80
N ARG A 309 -6.86 11.55 12.93
CA ARG A 309 -7.68 10.54 12.24
C ARG A 309 -8.41 9.65 13.25
N GLN A 310 -7.70 9.12 14.24
CA GLN A 310 -8.33 8.32 15.30
C GLN A 310 -9.44 9.07 16.03
N HIS A 311 -9.26 10.37 16.35
CA HIS A 311 -10.31 11.15 17.02
C HIS A 311 -11.54 11.36 16.12
N ILE A 312 -11.32 11.48 14.80
CA ILE A 312 -12.42 11.57 13.83
C ILE A 312 -13.15 10.23 13.77
N ASP A 313 -12.42 9.12 13.67
CA ASP A 313 -12.99 7.77 13.61
C ASP A 313 -13.80 7.47 14.89
N ASP A 314 -13.27 7.80 16.07
CA ASP A 314 -13.97 7.67 17.36
C ASP A 314 -15.26 8.52 17.39
N ALA A 315 -15.21 9.76 16.89
CA ALA A 315 -16.39 10.64 16.85
C ALA A 315 -17.47 10.18 15.86
N LEU A 316 -17.07 9.53 14.77
CA LEU A 316 -18.00 8.90 13.81
C LEU A 316 -18.68 7.68 14.43
N ALA A 317 -17.92 6.84 15.15
CA ALA A 317 -18.46 5.72 15.91
C ALA A 317 -19.49 6.20 16.95
N ASP A 318 -19.15 7.21 17.75
CA ASP A 318 -20.07 7.82 18.72
C ASP A 318 -21.37 8.33 18.05
N CYS A 319 -21.26 8.96 16.88
CA CYS A 319 -22.41 9.43 16.12
C CYS A 319 -23.29 8.26 15.62
N LEU A 320 -22.67 7.18 15.13
CA LEU A 320 -23.38 5.98 14.67
C LEU A 320 -24.08 5.29 15.86
N ASP A 321 -23.42 5.16 17.00
CA ASP A 321 -24.01 4.62 18.23
C ASP A 321 -25.19 5.46 18.73
N GLU A 322 -25.13 6.79 18.61
CA GLU A 322 -26.25 7.67 18.99
C GLU A 322 -27.51 7.42 18.13
N ILE A 323 -27.34 7.06 16.86
CA ILE A 323 -28.45 6.78 15.94
C ILE A 323 -28.86 5.30 15.94
N ASP A 324 -28.02 4.40 16.46
CA ASP A 324 -28.22 2.94 16.47
C ASP A 324 -29.27 2.49 17.50
N THR A 325 -30.52 2.89 17.26
CA THR A 325 -31.68 2.37 17.97
C THR A 325 -32.21 1.13 17.24
N PRO A 326 -32.82 0.14 17.91
CA PRO A 326 -33.30 -1.08 17.25
C PRO A 326 -34.23 -0.83 16.05
N SER A 327 -35.05 0.23 16.10
CA SER A 327 -35.92 0.61 14.99
C SER A 327 -35.13 1.22 13.83
N ARG A 328 -34.17 2.11 14.12
CA ARG A 328 -33.38 2.79 13.10
C ARG A 328 -32.37 1.84 12.47
N HIS A 329 -31.78 0.95 13.26
CA HIS A 329 -30.94 -0.16 12.81
C HIS A 329 -31.65 -1.00 11.75
N ALA A 330 -32.83 -1.53 12.06
CA ALA A 330 -33.60 -2.34 11.13
C ALA A 330 -33.98 -1.56 9.85
N GLU A 331 -34.29 -0.27 9.97
CA GLU A 331 -34.58 0.61 8.84
C GLU A 331 -33.35 0.79 7.93
N LEU A 332 -32.20 1.10 8.52
CA LEU A 332 -30.94 1.35 7.80
C LEU A 332 -30.44 0.09 7.09
N TYR A 333 -30.47 -1.08 7.74
CA TYR A 333 -30.12 -2.34 7.10
C TYR A 333 -31.07 -2.70 5.95
N ALA A 334 -32.38 -2.49 6.12
CA ALA A 334 -33.35 -2.74 5.05
C ALA A 334 -33.18 -1.79 3.86
N ALA A 335 -32.94 -0.50 4.14
CA ALA A 335 -32.69 0.51 3.12
C ALA A 335 -31.38 0.23 2.36
N ALA A 336 -30.29 -0.07 3.08
CA ALA A 336 -29.00 -0.43 2.49
C ALA A 336 -29.11 -1.65 1.58
N ARG A 337 -29.77 -2.72 2.04
CA ARG A 337 -29.96 -3.93 1.24
C ARG A 337 -30.78 -3.64 -0.03
N THR A 338 -31.84 -2.85 0.08
CA THR A 338 -32.66 -2.46 -1.06
C THR A 338 -31.86 -1.63 -2.08
N ALA A 339 -31.06 -0.68 -1.60
CA ALA A 339 -30.23 0.16 -2.45
C ALA A 339 -29.14 -0.67 -3.16
N LEU A 340 -28.41 -1.51 -2.43
CA LEU A 340 -27.37 -2.35 -3.02
C LEU A 340 -27.95 -3.39 -4.00
N GLN A 341 -29.11 -3.97 -3.72
CA GLN A 341 -29.82 -4.82 -4.69
C GLN A 341 -30.13 -4.05 -5.97
N TYR A 342 -30.66 -2.83 -5.86
CA TYR A 342 -30.90 -1.98 -7.02
C TYR A 342 -29.62 -1.73 -7.83
N PHE A 343 -28.51 -1.33 -7.18
CA PHE A 343 -27.25 -1.10 -7.89
C PHE A 343 -26.70 -2.39 -8.52
N SER A 344 -26.81 -3.53 -7.85
CA SER A 344 -26.34 -4.83 -8.34
C SER A 344 -27.04 -5.30 -9.62
N GLU A 345 -28.28 -4.85 -9.84
CA GLU A 345 -29.11 -5.27 -10.98
C GLU A 345 -29.20 -4.19 -12.07
N GLN A 346 -29.29 -2.92 -11.68
CA GLN A 346 -29.74 -1.83 -12.54
C GLN A 346 -28.68 -0.76 -12.82
N ALA A 347 -27.49 -0.80 -12.18
CA ALA A 347 -26.46 0.19 -12.46
C ALA A 347 -26.01 0.13 -13.94
N GLU A 348 -25.71 1.27 -14.54
CA GLU A 348 -25.24 1.29 -15.94
C GLU A 348 -23.78 0.81 -16.06
N GLN A 349 -22.98 1.05 -15.03
CA GLN A 349 -21.58 0.65 -14.98
C GLN A 349 -21.44 -0.73 -14.33
N GLU A 350 -20.84 -1.68 -15.05
CA GLU A 350 -20.62 -3.05 -14.56
C GLU A 350 -19.79 -3.10 -13.28
N GLN A 351 -18.82 -2.19 -13.12
CA GLN A 351 -18.01 -2.08 -11.90
C GLN A 351 -18.89 -1.77 -10.68
N ILE A 352 -19.83 -0.82 -10.81
CA ILE A 352 -20.79 -0.50 -9.74
C ILE A 352 -21.67 -1.70 -9.40
N LYS A 353 -22.10 -2.48 -10.39
CA LYS A 353 -22.86 -3.72 -10.13
C LYS A 353 -22.03 -4.70 -9.30
N ALA A 354 -20.79 -4.94 -9.70
CA ALA A 354 -19.89 -5.87 -9.02
C ALA A 354 -19.61 -5.43 -7.57
N HIS A 355 -19.27 -4.15 -7.35
CA HIS A 355 -19.09 -3.60 -6.01
C HIS A 355 -20.35 -3.75 -5.14
N ALA A 356 -21.52 -3.44 -5.70
CA ALA A 356 -22.77 -3.59 -4.96
C ALA A 356 -23.07 -5.06 -4.59
N GLN A 357 -22.74 -6.02 -5.46
CA GLN A 357 -22.86 -7.46 -5.16
C GLN A 357 -21.92 -7.90 -4.03
N LEU A 358 -20.69 -7.39 -4.02
CA LEU A 358 -19.68 -7.68 -2.99
C LEU A 358 -20.05 -7.14 -1.61
N LEU A 359 -20.75 -6.01 -1.55
CA LEU A 359 -21.14 -5.37 -0.29
C LEU A 359 -22.40 -5.99 0.35
N LEU A 360 -23.23 -6.70 -0.41
CA LEU A 360 -24.49 -7.29 0.11
C LEU A 360 -24.28 -8.24 1.30
N PRO A 361 -23.30 -9.17 1.28
CA PRO A 361 -23.02 -10.06 2.41
C PRO A 361 -22.67 -9.35 3.72
N LEU A 362 -22.14 -8.12 3.67
CA LEU A 362 -21.84 -7.32 4.87
C LEU A 362 -23.12 -6.91 5.64
N LEU A 363 -24.29 -7.12 5.05
CA LEU A 363 -25.60 -6.76 5.61
C LEU A 363 -26.42 -7.97 6.07
N ASP A 364 -25.90 -9.21 6.01
CA ASP A 364 -26.74 -10.41 6.02
C ASP A 364 -27.46 -10.68 7.35
N ASP A 365 -26.83 -10.43 8.50
CA ASP A 365 -27.44 -10.75 9.80
C ASP A 365 -28.18 -9.59 10.48
N GLY A 366 -27.88 -8.33 10.12
CA GLY A 366 -28.48 -7.15 10.77
C GLY A 366 -28.33 -7.17 12.30
N THR A 367 -27.25 -7.78 12.79
CA THR A 367 -26.94 -7.89 14.22
C THR A 367 -25.70 -7.11 14.61
N VAL A 368 -24.83 -6.79 13.65
CA VAL A 368 -23.63 -5.99 13.88
C VAL A 368 -24.03 -4.53 14.11
N PRO A 369 -23.65 -3.91 15.25
CA PRO A 369 -23.88 -2.49 15.51
C PRO A 369 -23.42 -1.61 14.35
N LEU A 370 -24.08 -0.46 14.13
CA LEU A 370 -23.77 0.40 12.98
C LEU A 370 -22.33 0.90 13.00
N ALA A 371 -21.80 1.24 14.18
CA ALA A 371 -20.43 1.69 14.37
C ALA A 371 -19.38 0.60 14.07
N ASP A 372 -19.74 -0.67 14.27
CA ASP A 372 -18.87 -1.82 14.03
C ASP A 372 -18.95 -2.34 12.58
N ASN A 373 -19.87 -1.81 11.78
CA ASN A 373 -20.06 -2.20 10.39
C ASN A 373 -19.47 -1.13 9.45
N GLU A 374 -18.36 -1.48 8.81
CA GLU A 374 -17.58 -0.58 7.96
C GLU A 374 -18.39 0.05 6.82
N PHE A 375 -19.35 -0.67 6.26
CA PHE A 375 -20.23 -0.14 5.21
C PHE A 375 -20.99 1.11 5.69
N PHE A 376 -21.54 1.11 6.91
CA PHE A 376 -22.31 2.25 7.42
C PHE A 376 -21.42 3.45 7.74
N THR A 377 -20.20 3.21 8.20
CA THR A 377 -19.20 4.27 8.39
C THR A 377 -18.85 4.93 7.06
N MET A 378 -18.55 4.14 6.02
CA MET A 378 -18.24 4.65 4.69
C MET A 378 -19.44 5.36 4.05
N ALA A 379 -20.65 4.82 4.20
CA ALA A 379 -21.87 5.44 3.69
C ALA A 379 -22.16 6.78 4.36
N LEU A 380 -21.99 6.89 5.68
CA LEU A 380 -22.20 8.14 6.41
C LEU A 380 -21.23 9.23 5.92
N LEU A 381 -19.95 8.88 5.78
CA LEU A 381 -18.92 9.78 5.28
C LEU A 381 -19.18 10.20 3.82
N GLY A 382 -19.55 9.25 2.96
CA GLY A 382 -19.84 9.53 1.56
C GLY A 382 -21.04 10.43 1.37
N GLU A 383 -22.14 10.17 2.08
CA GLU A 383 -23.34 11.02 2.03
C GLU A 383 -23.07 12.43 2.59
N PHE A 384 -22.31 12.52 3.68
CA PHE A 384 -21.85 13.80 4.23
C PHE A 384 -21.01 14.58 3.20
N GLY A 385 -20.02 13.94 2.58
CA GLY A 385 -19.17 14.54 1.56
C GLY A 385 -19.95 15.00 0.32
N ALA A 386 -20.86 14.16 -0.19
CA ALA A 386 -21.72 14.49 -1.32
C ALA A 386 -22.59 15.71 -1.04
N ARG A 387 -23.12 15.81 0.18
CA ARG A 387 -23.93 16.96 0.61
C ARG A 387 -23.12 18.25 0.68
N MET A 388 -21.94 18.21 1.30
CA MET A 388 -21.05 19.37 1.38
C MET A 388 -20.69 19.91 -0.01
N ARG A 389 -20.43 19.01 -0.97
CA ARG A 389 -20.20 19.37 -2.38
C ARG A 389 -21.43 20.04 -3.01
N ALA A 390 -22.62 19.50 -2.77
CA ALA A 390 -23.87 20.07 -3.28
C ALA A 390 -24.17 21.47 -2.71
N GLU A 391 -23.97 21.67 -1.40
CA GLU A 391 -24.18 22.97 -0.75
C GLU A 391 -23.14 24.01 -1.20
N SER A 392 -21.88 23.62 -1.39
CA SER A 392 -20.85 24.50 -1.94
C SER A 392 -21.13 24.92 -3.39
N ALA A 393 -21.67 24.02 -4.21
CA ALA A 393 -22.06 24.32 -5.60
C ALA A 393 -23.29 25.25 -5.66
N ALA A 394 -24.24 25.11 -4.73
CA ALA A 394 -25.40 25.98 -4.64
C ALA A 394 -25.04 27.42 -4.18
N GLY A 395 -24.07 27.55 -3.26
CA GLY A 395 -23.59 28.85 -2.79
C GLY A 395 -22.87 29.66 -3.87
N THR A 396 -21.99 29.03 -4.66
CA THR A 396 -21.29 29.70 -5.78
C THR A 396 -22.22 30.12 -6.90
N ALA A 397 -23.32 29.39 -7.15
CA ALA A 397 -24.34 29.79 -8.12
C ALA A 397 -25.18 31.00 -7.68
N GLN A 398 -25.36 31.22 -6.36
CA GLN A 398 -26.08 32.38 -5.85
C GLN A 398 -25.22 33.65 -5.84
N ASP A 399 -23.92 33.54 -5.57
CA ASP A 399 -23.00 34.69 -5.59
C ASP A 399 -22.64 35.14 -7.02
N GLY A 400 -22.74 34.26 -8.02
CA GLY A 400 -22.49 34.57 -9.43
C GLY A 400 -23.59 35.37 -10.14
N ASN A 401 -24.78 35.51 -9.54
CA ASN A 401 -25.94 36.18 -10.15
C ASN A 401 -26.15 37.64 -9.67
N GLY A 402 -25.17 38.21 -8.96
CA GLY A 402 -25.23 39.56 -8.37
C GLY A 402 -24.36 40.63 -9.03
N ALA A 403 -23.69 40.34 -10.15
CA ALA A 403 -22.78 41.28 -10.80
C ALA A 403 -23.00 41.38 -12.32
N GLU A 404 -24.09 42.04 -12.72
CA GLU A 404 -24.11 42.81 -13.97
C GLU A 404 -24.54 44.25 -13.65
N PRO A 405 -23.79 45.29 -14.08
CA PRO A 405 -24.18 46.69 -13.95
C PRO A 405 -25.30 47.12 -14.90
#